data_AF-J4IQD3-F1
#
_entry.id   AF-J4IQD3-F1
#
_cell.length_a   1.000
_cell.length_b   1.000
_cell.length_c   1.000
_cell.angle_alpha   90.00
_cell.angle_beta   90.00
_cell.angle_gamma   90.00
#
_symmetry.space_group_name_H-M   'P 1'
#
loop_
_entity.id
_entity.type
_entity.pdbx_description
1 polymer ?
#
loop_
_entity_poly.entity_id
_entity_poly.type
_entity_poly.pdbx_seq_one_letter_code
_entity_poly.pdbx_strand_id
1 'polypeptide(L)'
;MGITPYSLIDPSPVNHANEFVIHRLKETHDIVHVLTGFGIDGISKIGLQGFNLAQNRSPLAVMLIFGSMLSSLKNDEPLEPLLRALAHGYQMGLDAELVVSRKLEEDWDRPLKD
;
A
#
# COMPACT_ATOMS: atom_id res chain seq x y z
N MET A 1 -9.48 -0.41 -18.01
CA MET A 1 -8.12 -0.85 -18.38
C MET A 1 -7.76 -1.95 -17.40
N GLY A 2 -7.67 -3.21 -17.86
CA GLY A 2 -7.48 -4.37 -16.99
C GLY A 2 -6.00 -4.54 -16.68
N ILE A 3 -5.63 -4.36 -15.42
CA ILE A 3 -4.29 -4.67 -14.93
C ILE A 3 -4.21 -6.19 -14.86
N THR A 4 -3.15 -6.79 -15.41
CA THR A 4 -2.90 -8.24 -15.28
C THR A 4 -1.68 -8.46 -14.39
N PRO A 5 -1.59 -9.58 -13.64
CA PRO A 5 -0.41 -9.87 -12.83
C PRO A 5 0.89 -9.82 -13.65
N TYR A 6 0.86 -10.33 -14.89
CA TYR A 6 2.00 -10.30 -15.81
C TYR A 6 2.45 -8.89 -16.20
N SER A 7 1.56 -7.90 -16.18
CA SER A 7 1.91 -6.51 -16.47
C SER A 7 2.60 -5.80 -15.32
N LEU A 8 2.60 -6.39 -14.12
CA LEU A 8 3.16 -5.81 -12.90
C LEU A 8 4.49 -6.46 -12.47
N ILE A 9 4.84 -7.61 -13.05
CA ILE A 9 6.11 -8.29 -12.80
C ILE A 9 7.24 -7.43 -13.40
N ASP A 10 8.15 -6.98 -12.54
CA ASP A 10 9.37 -6.30 -12.94
C ASP A 10 10.34 -7.37 -13.48
N PRO A 11 10.73 -7.35 -14.76
CA PRO A 11 11.59 -8.38 -15.35
C PRO A 11 13.07 -8.20 -14.98
N SER A 12 13.41 -7.15 -14.22
CA SER A 12 14.78 -6.87 -13.82
C SER A 12 15.35 -8.03 -12.97
N PRO A 13 16.62 -8.40 -13.17
CA PRO A 13 17.22 -9.46 -12.37
C PRO A 13 17.35 -9.04 -10.91
N VAL A 14 17.07 -9.97 -9.99
CA VAL A 14 17.27 -9.80 -8.54
C VAL A 14 18.61 -10.43 -8.16
N ASN A 15 19.60 -9.58 -7.91
CA ASN A 15 20.96 -9.95 -7.52
C ASN A 15 21.26 -9.59 -6.05
N HIS A 16 20.50 -8.67 -5.47
CA HIS A 16 20.70 -8.18 -4.10
C HIS A 16 19.41 -8.19 -3.26
N ALA A 17 19.57 -8.23 -1.93
CA ALA A 17 18.43 -8.32 -1.01
C ALA A 17 17.48 -7.11 -1.08
N ASN A 18 18.00 -5.91 -1.33
CA ASN A 18 17.17 -4.71 -1.51
C ASN A 18 16.29 -4.81 -2.78
N GLU A 19 16.83 -5.37 -3.87
CA GLU A 19 16.08 -5.60 -5.11
C GLU A 19 14.96 -6.61 -4.86
N PHE A 20 15.24 -7.68 -4.13
CA PHE A 20 14.23 -8.66 -3.72
C PHE A 20 13.07 -8.01 -2.96
N VAL A 21 13.37 -7.17 -1.96
CA VAL A 21 12.34 -6.46 -1.18
C VAL A 21 11.53 -5.52 -2.07
N ILE A 22 12.16 -4.79 -2.99
CA ILE A 22 11.47 -3.88 -3.91
C ILE A 22 10.51 -4.65 -4.83
N HIS A 23 10.96 -5.77 -5.42
CA HIS A 23 10.10 -6.62 -6.24
C HIS A 23 8.89 -7.12 -5.44
N ARG A 24 9.15 -7.65 -4.23
CA ARG A 24 8.09 -8.18 -3.39
C ARG A 24 7.07 -7.12 -2.99
N LEU A 25 7.50 -5.90 -2.67
CA LEU A 25 6.61 -4.78 -2.37
C LEU A 25 5.71 -4.42 -3.56
N LYS A 26 6.23 -4.46 -4.80
CA LYS A 26 5.45 -4.19 -6.01
C LYS A 26 4.45 -5.30 -6.30
N GLU A 27 4.90 -6.55 -6.29
CA GLU A 27 4.11 -7.72 -6.69
C GLU A 27 2.99 -8.04 -5.70
N THR A 28 3.20 -7.73 -4.41
CA THR A 28 2.19 -7.98 -3.37
C THR A 28 1.28 -6.77 -3.10
N HIS A 29 1.53 -5.60 -3.71
CA HIS A 29 0.81 -4.35 -3.44
C HIS A 29 -0.72 -4.50 -3.53
N ASP A 30 -1.20 -5.12 -4.62
CA ASP A 30 -2.64 -5.31 -4.85
C ASP A 30 -3.25 -6.32 -3.87
N ILE A 31 -2.46 -7.27 -3.35
CA ILE A 31 -2.90 -8.17 -2.29
C ILE A 31 -3.07 -7.38 -0.98
N VAL A 32 -2.14 -6.46 -0.68
CA VAL A 32 -2.24 -5.63 0.52
C VAL A 32 -3.52 -4.79 0.51
N HIS A 33 -3.93 -4.25 -0.65
CA HIS A 33 -5.23 -3.57 -0.80
C HIS A 33 -6.39 -4.44 -0.27
N VAL A 34 -6.42 -5.73 -0.64
CA VAL A 34 -7.45 -6.69 -0.21
C VAL A 34 -7.35 -6.98 1.29
N LEU A 35 -6.14 -7.22 1.80
CA LEU A 35 -5.90 -7.55 3.22
C LEU A 35 -6.31 -6.40 4.14
N THR A 36 -6.02 -5.15 3.77
CA THR A 36 -6.33 -3.98 4.59
C THR A 36 -7.75 -3.45 4.37
N GLY A 37 -8.45 -3.93 3.33
CA GLY A 37 -9.75 -3.44 2.92
C GLY A 37 -9.75 -2.01 2.34
N PHE A 38 -8.58 -1.47 1.98
CA PHE A 38 -8.48 -0.16 1.36
C PHE A 38 -8.77 -0.28 -0.13
N GLY A 39 -9.80 0.42 -0.61
CA GLY A 39 -10.13 0.48 -2.03
C GLY A 39 -9.13 1.28 -2.87
N ILE A 40 -9.48 1.46 -4.15
CA ILE A 40 -8.66 2.19 -5.14
C ILE A 40 -9.14 3.65 -5.36
N ASP A 41 -10.11 4.12 -4.59
CA ASP A 41 -10.52 5.52 -4.60
C ASP A 41 -9.46 6.43 -3.93
N GLY A 42 -9.55 7.73 -4.18
CA GLY A 42 -8.54 8.69 -3.72
C GLY A 42 -8.31 8.69 -2.21
N ILE A 43 -9.37 8.58 -1.40
CA ILE A 43 -9.25 8.62 0.07
C ILE A 43 -8.72 7.28 0.59
N SER A 44 -9.28 6.16 0.12
CA SER A 44 -8.82 4.82 0.53
C SER A 44 -7.35 4.61 0.20
N LYS A 45 -6.88 5.10 -0.96
CA LYS A 45 -5.46 5.05 -1.33
C LYS A 45 -4.57 5.71 -0.30
N ILE A 46 -5.00 6.83 0.30
CA ILE A 46 -4.20 7.50 1.33
C ILE A 46 -4.15 6.70 2.64
N GLY A 47 -5.21 5.98 2.97
CA GLY A 47 -5.15 4.97 4.04
C GLY A 47 -4.08 3.91 3.76
N LEU A 48 -4.06 3.33 2.56
CA LEU A 48 -3.02 2.35 2.19
C LEU A 48 -1.60 2.96 2.19
N GLN A 49 -1.44 4.23 1.83
CA GLN A 49 -0.14 4.90 1.94
C GLN A 49 0.28 5.13 3.38
N GLY A 50 -0.66 5.43 4.29
CA GLY A 50 -0.42 5.41 5.73
C GLY A 50 0.11 4.05 6.19
N PHE A 51 -0.55 2.96 5.79
CA PHE A 51 -0.12 1.60 6.09
C PHE A 51 1.30 1.31 5.57
N ASN A 52 1.58 1.62 4.32
CA ASN A 52 2.90 1.44 3.71
C ASN A 52 3.99 2.30 4.35
N LEU A 53 3.65 3.49 4.84
CA LEU A 53 4.59 4.34 5.56
C LEU A 53 4.99 3.71 6.90
N ALA A 54 4.03 3.15 7.64
CA ALA A 54 4.27 2.47 8.91
C ALA A 54 5.11 1.19 8.72
N GLN A 55 4.73 0.34 7.76
CA GLN A 55 5.34 -0.98 7.55
C GLN A 55 6.70 -0.90 6.85
N ASN A 56 6.79 -0.10 5.79
CA ASN A 56 7.90 -0.17 4.84
C ASN A 56 8.75 1.10 4.79
N ARG A 57 8.38 2.15 5.55
CA ARG A 57 8.98 3.50 5.46
C ARG A 57 9.08 3.99 4.01
N SER A 58 8.06 3.70 3.22
CA SER A 58 8.06 3.91 1.76
C SER A 58 8.21 5.40 1.41
N PRO A 59 9.26 5.81 0.67
CA PRO A 59 9.40 7.19 0.20
C PRO A 59 8.27 7.61 -0.74
N LEU A 60 7.77 6.67 -1.55
CA LEU A 60 6.65 6.92 -2.46
C LEU A 60 5.35 7.21 -1.69
N ALA A 61 5.13 6.54 -0.56
CA ALA A 61 3.99 6.83 0.31
C ALA A 61 4.04 8.27 0.83
N VAL A 62 5.21 8.74 1.29
CA VAL A 62 5.40 10.13 1.74
C VAL A 62 5.04 11.13 0.63
N MET A 63 5.55 10.91 -0.59
CA MET A 63 5.27 11.81 -1.72
C MET A 63 3.78 11.84 -2.07
N LEU A 64 3.10 10.70 -2.07
CA LEU A 64 1.69 10.62 -2.41
C LEU A 64 0.78 11.21 -1.33
N ILE A 65 1.10 10.97 -0.05
CA ILE A 65 0.41 11.61 1.08
C ILE A 65 0.53 13.14 0.98
N PHE A 66 1.74 13.66 0.75
CA PHE A 66 1.97 15.09 0.55
C PHE A 66 1.20 15.63 -0.67
N GLY A 67 1.30 14.95 -1.81
CA GLY A 67 0.65 15.36 -3.05
C GLY A 67 -0.87 15.45 -2.91
N SER A 68 -1.49 14.48 -2.24
CA SER A 68 -2.94 14.50 -2.02
C SER A 68 -3.37 15.59 -1.05
N MET A 69 -2.63 15.83 0.05
CA MET A 69 -2.93 16.96 0.94
C MET A 69 -2.81 18.31 0.21
N LEU A 70 -1.74 18.49 -0.58
CA LEU A 70 -1.54 19.70 -1.35
C LEU A 70 -2.64 19.90 -2.41
N SER A 71 -3.07 18.81 -3.06
CA SER A 71 -4.18 18.83 -4.02
C SER A 71 -5.48 19.29 -3.37
N SER A 72 -5.86 18.69 -2.24
CA SER A 72 -7.09 19.06 -1.55
C SER A 72 -7.08 20.52 -1.09
N LEU A 73 -5.95 21.01 -0.57
CA LEU A 73 -5.80 22.44 -0.23
C LEU A 73 -5.96 23.37 -1.44
N LYS A 74 -5.39 22.99 -2.59
CA LYS A 74 -5.50 23.80 -3.83
C LYS A 74 -6.91 23.84 -4.39
N ASN A 75 -7.69 22.79 -4.18
CA ASN A 75 -9.04 22.64 -4.70
C ASN A 75 -10.13 23.03 -3.68
N ASP A 76 -9.75 23.56 -2.51
CA ASP A 76 -10.66 23.87 -1.39
C ASP A 76 -11.50 22.66 -0.93
N GLU A 77 -10.91 21.47 -1.00
CA GLU A 77 -11.52 20.22 -0.54
C GLU A 77 -11.19 19.98 0.94
N PRO A 78 -12.12 19.36 1.71
CA PRO A 78 -11.88 19.08 3.12
C PRO A 78 -10.73 18.06 3.31
N LEU A 79 -9.77 18.40 4.17
CA LEU A 79 -8.67 17.50 4.52
C LEU A 79 -9.08 16.39 5.49
N GLU A 80 -10.18 16.57 6.23
CA GLU A 80 -10.59 15.66 7.30
C GLU A 80 -10.71 14.19 6.84
N PRO A 81 -11.39 13.85 5.73
CA PRO A 81 -11.50 12.46 5.28
C PRO A 81 -10.14 11.84 4.96
N LEU A 82 -9.24 12.62 4.34
CA LEU A 82 -7.89 12.19 3.98
C LEU A 82 -7.06 11.92 5.23
N LEU A 83 -7.08 12.83 6.20
CA LEU A 83 -6.32 12.68 7.45
C LEU A 83 -6.84 11.53 8.31
N ARG A 84 -8.16 11.31 8.35
CA ARG A 84 -8.75 10.14 9.03
C ARG A 84 -8.31 8.84 8.38
N ALA A 85 -8.34 8.76 7.05
CA ALA A 85 -7.87 7.57 6.33
C ALA A 85 -6.38 7.32 6.58
N LEU A 86 -5.54 8.36 6.48
CA LEU A 86 -4.11 8.30 6.78
C LEU A 86 -3.84 7.77 8.19
N ALA A 87 -4.49 8.35 9.20
CA ALA A 87 -4.29 7.95 10.60
C ALA A 87 -4.73 6.50 10.83
N HIS A 88 -5.87 6.10 10.29
CA HIS A 88 -6.37 4.72 10.38
C HIS A 88 -5.40 3.73 9.73
N GLY A 89 -4.95 4.00 8.51
CA GLY A 89 -4.00 3.14 7.81
C GLY A 89 -2.64 3.07 8.48
N TYR A 90 -2.12 4.20 8.97
CA TYR A 90 -0.86 4.23 9.70
C TYR A 90 -0.93 3.41 10.99
N GLN A 91 -2.00 3.58 11.78
CA GLN A 91 -2.21 2.80 13.00
C GLN A 91 -2.34 1.30 12.69
N MET A 92 -3.16 0.93 11.70
CA MET A 92 -3.29 -0.46 11.26
C MET A 92 -1.93 -1.05 10.86
N GLY A 93 -1.08 -0.26 10.21
CA GLY A 93 0.27 -0.68 9.86
C GLY A 93 1.23 -0.80 11.04
N LEU A 94 1.02 -0.09 12.14
CA LEU A 94 1.80 -0.28 13.37
C LEU A 94 1.36 -1.54 14.13
N ASP A 95 0.08 -1.88 14.06
CA ASP A 95 -0.51 -3.00 14.79
C ASP A 95 -0.32 -4.35 14.07
N ALA A 96 -0.07 -4.33 12.75
CA ALA A 96 0.12 -5.52 11.93
C ALA A 96 1.54 -6.11 12.01
N GLU A 97 1.64 -7.44 11.90
CA GLU A 97 2.92 -8.08 11.56
C GLU A 97 3.45 -7.55 10.22
N LEU A 98 4.77 -7.64 10.01
CA LEU A 98 5.41 -7.15 8.78
C LEU A 98 4.91 -7.93 7.55
N VAL A 99 3.96 -7.36 6.81
CA VAL A 99 3.24 -8.07 5.74
C VAL A 99 4.16 -8.52 4.61
N VAL A 100 5.13 -7.69 4.21
CA VAL A 100 6.07 -8.04 3.11
C VAL A 100 6.90 -9.30 3.42
N SER A 101 7.03 -9.67 4.70
CA SER A 101 7.75 -10.87 5.14
C SER A 101 6.94 -12.17 5.03
N ARG A 102 5.61 -12.08 4.86
CA ARG A 102 4.71 -13.24 4.77
C ARG A 102 4.63 -13.72 3.32
N LYS A 103 4.61 -15.04 3.11
CA LYS A 103 4.42 -15.69 1.80
C LYS A 103 2.95 -15.73 1.37
N LEU A 104 2.38 -14.57 1.04
CA LEU A 104 0.96 -14.42 0.68
C LEU A 104 0.54 -15.33 -0.48
N GLU A 105 1.46 -15.65 -1.38
CA GLU A 105 1.27 -16.56 -2.51
C GLU A 105 0.96 -18.02 -2.12
N GLU A 106 1.25 -18.42 -0.88
CA GLU A 106 0.97 -19.78 -0.36
C GLU A 106 -0.39 -19.85 0.36
N ASP A 107 -1.08 -18.71 0.58
CA ASP A 107 -2.25 -18.60 1.46
C ASP A 107 -3.59 -18.38 0.71
N TRP A 108 -3.68 -18.66 -0.60
CA TRP A 108 -4.89 -18.38 -1.39
C TRP A 108 -6.16 -19.08 -0.91
N ASP A 109 -6.03 -20.26 -0.30
CA ASP A 109 -7.15 -21.04 0.24
C ASP A 109 -7.56 -20.58 1.66
N ARG A 110 -6.79 -19.69 2.28
CA ARG A 110 -7.08 -19.18 3.63
C ARG A 110 -8.20 -18.15 3.58
N PRO A 111 -9.24 -18.27 4.43
CA PRO A 111 -10.26 -17.24 4.54
C PRO A 111 -9.66 -15.90 4.98
N LEU A 112 -10.07 -14.81 4.33
CA LEU A 112 -9.54 -13.46 4.61
C LEU A 112 -9.68 -13.00 6.07
N LYS A 113 -10.63 -13.57 6.81
CA LYS A 113 -10.92 -13.20 8.20
C LYS A 113 -10.08 -13.98 9.22
N ASP A 114 -9.37 -15.02 8.79
CA ASP A 114 -8.56 -15.90 9.64
C ASP A 114 -7.12 -15.44 9.68
#